data_AF-A0A8S9UZ36-F1
#
_entry.id   AF-A0A8S9UZ36-F1
#
_cell.length_a   1.000
_cell.length_b   1.000
_cell.length_c   1.000
_cell.angle_alpha   90.00
_cell.angle_beta   90.00
_cell.angle_gamma   90.00
#
_symmetry.space_group_name_H-M   'P 1'
#
loop_
_entity.id
_entity.type
_entity.pdbx_description
1 polymer ?
#
loop_
_entity_poly.entity_id
_entity_poly.type
_entity_poly.pdbx_seq_one_letter_code
_entity_poly.pdbx_strand_id
1 'polypeptide(L)'
;MAGTRLQIVGAFVLFTLLAAPVAWHLTQVERVDLPVDRIQQLSWAASRFSGPEKFQVDIYSLSSVSSSAPPSSASNVAYLMHNLQLNAEQKSSLQTAMRTGLQATDEALETLKADHVRFSVFLLCDENAAVSTPALTVGKYRHAWSSQCQVNKGDAVHFAIERLVQRHVYPQKSIMQNTGTKPARKALRYRLQFSLLKENPTTPWNEDLRTLVDQYLSRFVHKVGALANFTIETQMVQYARLAREVTSSAIRKEFYINADDLKHFKSANDFLDASVLDDGEQVLHFMAALPDIKHAPLYIRAAENDASLATSFELPGWGIAAILNPFALNGKPSADVSAEETATTKTRELQRVMGLFVTEFRALLGVPSFTKRQREEDRTSHGTAEQRLLFLPSPVDGIADWELDVIARDRFSKLMQTAIETLQSTVELVEALPELSVLERVQTRVESAVTRLEAILCGSAREQECVEVSDLRSLLAMARQASELTDAAYYDHTMIRQLYFPQEQMLGVYAPLLAPLILPFVLGLVRELKRFKMKRAATGKV
;
A
#
# COMPACT_ATOMS: atom_id res chain seq x y z
N MET A 1 62.99 -51.04 14.37
CA MET A 1 62.42 -49.77 13.85
C MET A 1 60.87 -49.75 13.77
N ALA A 2 60.13 -50.54 14.57
CA ALA A 2 58.66 -50.50 14.56
C ALA A 2 58.08 -49.38 15.45
N GLY A 3 58.84 -48.90 16.45
CA GLY A 3 58.40 -47.84 17.36
C GLY A 3 58.17 -46.49 16.67
N THR A 4 58.99 -46.14 15.69
CA THR A 4 58.90 -44.84 14.98
C THR A 4 57.65 -44.72 14.12
N ARG A 5 57.18 -45.80 13.48
CA ARG A 5 55.95 -45.77 12.66
C ARG A 5 54.69 -45.65 13.51
N LEU A 6 54.63 -46.35 14.65
CA LEU A 6 53.51 -46.21 15.59
C LEU A 6 53.48 -44.80 16.21
N GLN A 7 54.65 -44.21 16.48
CA GLN A 7 54.76 -42.83 16.97
C GLN A 7 54.29 -41.81 15.94
N ILE A 8 54.66 -41.96 14.66
CA ILE A 8 54.22 -41.05 13.58
C ILE A 8 52.69 -41.14 13.39
N VAL A 9 52.15 -42.36 13.26
CA VAL A 9 50.70 -42.55 13.09
C VAL A 9 49.93 -42.09 14.35
N GLY A 10 50.46 -42.35 15.53
CA GLY A 10 49.91 -41.87 16.80
C GLY A 10 49.92 -40.34 16.92
N ALA A 11 50.94 -39.66 16.40
CA ALA A 11 51.02 -38.20 16.39
C ALA A 11 49.95 -37.57 15.48
N PHE A 12 49.68 -38.15 14.31
CA PHE A 12 48.57 -37.70 13.46
C PHE A 12 47.21 -37.90 14.13
N VAL A 13 46.98 -39.04 14.78
CA VAL A 13 45.72 -39.27 15.52
C VAL A 13 45.57 -38.30 16.69
N LEU A 14 46.64 -38.06 17.43
CA LEU A 14 46.66 -37.09 18.52
C LEU A 14 46.36 -35.67 18.00
N PHE A 15 46.97 -35.28 16.88
CA PHE A 15 46.68 -34.00 16.23
C PHE A 15 45.21 -33.90 15.80
N THR A 16 44.64 -34.94 15.18
CA THR A 16 43.22 -34.94 14.82
C THR A 16 42.30 -34.88 16.03
N LEU A 17 42.64 -35.53 17.15
CA LEU A 17 41.88 -35.46 18.40
C LEU A 17 41.96 -34.09 19.05
N LEU A 18 43.09 -33.40 18.95
CA LEU A 18 43.26 -32.04 19.46
C LEU A 18 42.62 -30.99 18.53
N ALA A 19 42.62 -31.23 17.22
CA ALA A 19 42.03 -30.33 16.23
C ALA A 19 40.52 -30.52 16.07
N ALA A 20 39.97 -31.72 16.31
CA ALA A 20 38.54 -32.00 16.16
C ALA A 20 37.62 -31.10 17.00
N PRO A 21 37.90 -30.79 18.29
CA PRO A 21 37.09 -29.85 19.05
C PRO A 21 37.10 -28.44 18.45
N VAL A 22 38.26 -27.99 17.96
CA VAL A 22 38.43 -26.66 17.34
C VAL A 22 37.70 -26.61 16.01
N ALA A 23 37.86 -27.64 15.18
CA ALA A 23 37.16 -27.77 13.91
C ALA A 23 35.64 -27.84 14.13
N TRP A 24 35.18 -28.63 15.10
CA TRP A 24 33.77 -28.73 15.46
C TRP A 24 33.19 -27.37 15.87
N HIS A 25 33.89 -26.64 16.73
CA HIS A 25 33.45 -25.31 17.17
C HIS A 25 33.43 -24.30 16.02
N LEU A 26 34.42 -24.33 15.11
CA LEU A 26 34.45 -23.46 13.92
C LEU A 26 33.40 -23.83 12.87
N THR A 27 32.89 -25.07 12.87
CA THR A 27 31.82 -25.53 11.97
C THR A 27 30.42 -25.39 12.57
N GLN A 28 30.31 -25.03 13.85
CA GLN A 28 29.00 -24.80 14.46
C GLN A 28 28.37 -23.55 13.87
N VAL A 29 27.15 -23.73 13.35
CA VAL A 29 26.32 -22.64 12.88
C VAL A 29 25.77 -21.91 14.09
N GLU A 30 25.95 -20.60 14.15
CA GLU A 30 25.33 -19.74 15.17
C GLU A 30 23.81 -19.79 15.04
N ARG A 31 23.12 -20.22 16.10
CA ARG A 31 21.67 -20.34 16.15
C ARG A 31 21.16 -19.91 17.52
N VAL A 32 20.43 -18.81 17.52
CA VAL A 32 19.77 -18.28 18.72
C VAL A 32 18.30 -18.71 18.72
N ASP A 33 17.74 -18.96 19.91
CA ASP A 33 16.35 -19.37 20.07
C ASP A 33 15.37 -18.23 19.77
N LEU A 34 14.31 -18.55 19.02
CA LEU A 34 13.21 -17.63 18.74
C LEU A 34 12.08 -17.80 19.77
N PRO A 35 11.26 -16.77 20.01
CA PRO A 35 10.14 -16.83 20.95
C PRO A 35 8.93 -17.59 20.37
N VAL A 36 9.09 -18.90 20.13
CA VAL A 36 8.11 -19.77 19.45
C VAL A 36 6.75 -19.76 20.16
N ASP A 37 6.73 -19.91 21.49
CA ASP A 37 5.50 -19.95 22.27
C ASP A 37 4.67 -18.67 22.11
N ARG A 38 5.33 -17.51 22.07
CA ARG A 38 4.67 -16.21 21.88
C ARG A 38 4.11 -16.09 20.46
N ILE A 39 4.88 -16.53 19.46
CA ILE A 39 4.45 -16.49 18.05
C ILE A 39 3.22 -17.40 17.81
N GLN A 40 3.19 -18.59 18.41
CA GLN A 40 2.07 -19.52 18.29
C GLN A 40 0.79 -18.99 18.97
N GLN A 41 0.92 -18.14 19.99
CA GLN A 41 -0.21 -17.47 20.63
C GLN A 41 -0.79 -16.31 19.79
N LEU A 42 -0.03 -15.80 18.81
CA LEU A 42 -0.54 -14.75 17.91
C LEU A 42 -1.61 -15.34 16.98
N SER A 43 -2.83 -14.81 17.09
CA SER A 43 -3.93 -15.18 16.21
C SER A 43 -4.78 -13.97 15.85
N TRP A 44 -4.88 -13.67 14.56
CA TRP A 44 -5.81 -12.67 14.05
C TRP A 44 -7.27 -13.06 14.36
N ALA A 45 -7.59 -14.36 14.24
CA ALA A 45 -8.94 -14.87 14.44
C ALA A 45 -9.39 -14.90 15.92
N ALA A 46 -8.45 -14.92 16.86
CA ALA A 46 -8.76 -14.80 18.29
C ALA A 46 -8.68 -13.35 18.81
N SER A 47 -8.33 -12.40 17.95
CA SER A 47 -8.09 -11.01 18.35
C SER A 47 -9.38 -10.21 18.61
N ARG A 48 -9.23 -9.07 19.30
CA ARG A 48 -10.28 -8.06 19.44
C ARG A 48 -10.83 -7.49 18.11
N PHE A 49 -10.15 -7.76 17.00
CA PHE A 49 -10.54 -7.34 15.64
C PHE A 49 -11.21 -8.46 14.82
N SER A 50 -11.34 -9.68 15.37
CA SER A 50 -11.91 -10.84 14.67
C SER A 50 -13.45 -10.83 14.59
N GLY A 51 -14.10 -10.18 15.57
CA GLY A 51 -15.56 -10.02 15.55
C GLY A 51 -16.03 -9.10 14.42
N PRO A 52 -17.35 -9.06 14.12
CA PRO A 52 -17.88 -7.97 13.30
C PRO A 52 -17.51 -6.65 13.98
N GLU A 53 -16.56 -5.91 13.40
CA GLU A 53 -16.10 -4.62 13.95
C GLU A 53 -17.33 -3.77 14.22
N LYS A 54 -17.63 -3.53 15.51
CA LYS A 54 -18.78 -2.73 15.91
C LYS A 54 -18.43 -1.28 15.68
N PHE A 55 -18.74 -0.78 14.50
CA PHE A 55 -18.58 0.61 14.18
C PHE A 55 -19.70 1.42 14.81
N GLN A 56 -19.35 2.59 15.32
CA GLN A 56 -20.30 3.56 15.80
C GLN A 56 -20.33 4.75 14.85
N VAL A 57 -21.54 5.19 14.50
CA VAL A 57 -21.77 6.43 13.75
C VAL A 57 -22.62 7.36 14.60
N ASP A 58 -22.10 8.55 14.84
CA ASP A 58 -22.74 9.56 15.69
C ASP A 58 -23.63 10.48 14.83
N ILE A 59 -24.92 10.52 15.13
CA ILE A 59 -25.90 11.38 14.46
C ILE A 59 -26.17 12.58 15.37
N TYR A 60 -25.74 13.77 14.95
CA TYR A 60 -25.95 15.02 15.67
C TYR A 60 -27.18 15.75 15.15
N SER A 61 -28.18 15.92 16.02
CA SER A 61 -29.33 16.79 15.76
C SER A 61 -29.07 18.19 16.31
N LEU A 62 -29.29 19.22 15.49
CA LEU A 62 -29.29 20.63 15.93
C LEU A 62 -30.66 21.05 16.49
N SER A 63 -31.67 20.18 16.41
CA SER A 63 -32.99 20.45 16.98
C SER A 63 -33.01 20.15 18.49
N SER A 64 -33.87 20.87 19.22
CA SER A 64 -34.12 20.61 20.64
C SER A 64 -34.98 19.36 20.89
N VAL A 65 -35.42 18.67 19.83
CA VAL A 65 -36.34 17.54 19.91
C VAL A 65 -35.53 16.24 19.96
N SER A 66 -35.65 15.51 21.06
CA SER A 66 -35.08 14.17 21.21
C SER A 66 -35.82 13.17 20.31
N SER A 67 -35.15 12.66 19.29
CA SER A 67 -35.54 11.46 18.55
C SER A 67 -34.75 10.23 19.04
N SER A 68 -35.24 9.02 18.78
CA SER A 68 -34.46 7.81 19.03
C SER A 68 -33.58 7.51 17.82
N ALA A 69 -32.37 6.99 18.05
CA ALA A 69 -31.50 6.54 16.97
C ALA A 69 -32.23 5.49 16.10
N PRO A 70 -32.20 5.61 14.76
CA PRO A 70 -32.80 4.62 13.90
C PRO A 70 -32.02 3.28 14.00
N PRO A 71 -32.66 2.14 13.72
CA PRO A 71 -31.95 0.86 13.72
C PRO A 71 -31.05 0.72 12.49
N SER A 72 -29.85 0.19 12.66
CA SER A 72 -28.98 -0.19 11.53
C SER A 72 -29.39 -1.55 10.97
N SER A 73 -29.49 -1.67 9.63
CA SER A 73 -29.59 -2.98 8.97
C SER A 73 -28.27 -3.77 8.95
N ALA A 74 -27.12 -3.12 9.20
CA ALA A 74 -25.83 -3.80 9.32
C ALA A 74 -25.60 -4.26 10.76
N SER A 75 -25.31 -5.55 10.96
CA SER A 75 -25.06 -6.16 12.28
C SER A 75 -23.82 -5.61 13.00
N ASN A 76 -22.93 -4.97 12.25
CA ASN A 76 -21.65 -4.43 12.71
C ASN A 76 -21.66 -2.90 12.83
N VAL A 77 -22.79 -2.22 12.69
CA VAL A 77 -22.87 -0.76 12.83
C VAL A 77 -23.97 -0.38 13.81
N ALA A 78 -23.66 0.54 14.74
CA ALA A 78 -24.60 1.14 15.67
C ALA A 78 -24.69 2.65 15.44
N TYR A 79 -25.92 3.17 15.36
CA TYR A 79 -26.18 4.61 15.32
C TYR A 79 -26.40 5.13 16.74
N LEU A 80 -25.63 6.13 17.16
CA LEU A 80 -25.89 6.87 18.40
C LEU A 80 -26.35 8.27 18.06
N MET A 81 -27.40 8.73 18.73
CA MET A 81 -27.95 10.05 18.49
C MET A 81 -27.55 11.01 19.61
N HIS A 82 -27.08 12.18 19.22
CA HIS A 82 -26.63 13.23 20.11
C HIS A 82 -27.35 14.53 19.76
N ASN A 83 -27.66 15.34 20.77
CA ASN A 83 -28.18 16.70 20.55
C ASN A 83 -27.02 17.68 20.70
N LEU A 84 -26.72 18.42 19.64
CA LEU A 84 -25.64 19.40 19.63
C LEU A 84 -26.22 20.80 19.86
N GLN A 85 -25.93 21.38 21.02
CA GLN A 85 -26.29 22.76 21.32
C GLN A 85 -25.18 23.69 20.82
N LEU A 86 -25.51 24.50 19.81
CA LEU A 86 -24.59 25.47 19.23
C LEU A 86 -24.70 26.84 19.92
N ASN A 87 -23.57 27.48 20.17
CA ASN A 87 -23.51 28.86 20.61
C ASN A 87 -24.03 29.81 19.51
N ALA A 88 -24.43 31.04 19.87
CA ALA A 88 -24.94 32.03 18.91
C ALA A 88 -23.94 32.34 17.77
N GLU A 89 -22.65 32.41 18.11
CA GLU A 89 -21.56 32.60 17.14
C GLU A 89 -21.40 31.41 16.18
N GLN A 90 -21.40 30.19 16.71
CA GLN A 90 -21.33 28.96 15.90
C GLN A 90 -22.54 28.83 14.97
N LYS A 91 -23.74 29.14 15.48
CA LYS A 91 -24.97 29.11 14.69
C LYS A 91 -24.95 30.12 13.54
N SER A 92 -24.52 31.36 13.80
CA SER A 92 -24.42 32.39 12.75
C SER A 92 -23.34 32.07 11.71
N SER A 93 -22.20 31.51 12.15
CA SER A 93 -21.12 31.06 11.26
C SER A 93 -21.59 29.92 10.35
N LEU A 94 -22.28 28.93 10.91
CA LEU A 94 -22.84 27.81 10.15
C LEU A 94 -23.89 28.28 9.14
N GLN A 95 -24.81 29.16 9.53
CA GLN A 95 -25.82 29.72 8.62
C GLN A 95 -25.19 30.52 7.47
N THR A 96 -24.10 31.24 7.74
CA THR A 96 -23.34 31.98 6.71
C THR A 96 -22.64 31.01 5.75
N ALA A 97 -22.04 29.95 6.29
CA ALA A 97 -21.39 28.91 5.51
C ALA A 97 -22.38 28.18 4.58
N MET A 98 -23.56 27.84 5.06
CA MET A 98 -24.65 27.22 4.28
C MET A 98 -25.08 28.08 3.08
N ARG A 99 -25.10 29.41 3.23
CA ARG A 99 -25.41 30.34 2.14
C ARG A 99 -24.26 30.51 1.14
N THR A 100 -23.02 30.36 1.61
CA THR A 100 -21.83 30.53 0.78
C THR A 100 -21.61 29.33 -0.14
N GLY A 101 -21.86 28.12 0.35
CA GLY A 101 -21.82 26.90 -0.45
C GLY A 101 -21.50 25.64 0.35
N LEU A 102 -21.55 24.49 -0.33
CA LEU A 102 -21.36 23.18 0.29
C LEU A 102 -19.95 22.99 0.87
N GLN A 103 -18.91 23.51 0.21
CA GLN A 103 -17.53 23.42 0.70
C GLN A 103 -17.31 24.26 1.97
N ALA A 104 -17.91 25.45 2.05
CA ALA A 104 -17.85 26.27 3.26
C ALA A 104 -18.61 25.61 4.42
N THR A 105 -19.73 24.93 4.13
CA THR A 105 -20.51 24.19 5.12
C THR A 105 -19.71 23.03 5.72
N ASP A 106 -19.02 22.25 4.88
CA ASP A 106 -18.12 21.16 5.29
C ASP A 106 -17.01 21.66 6.23
N GLU A 107 -16.41 22.82 5.92
CA GLU A 107 -15.39 23.43 6.78
C GLU A 107 -15.96 23.93 8.10
N ALA A 108 -17.14 24.56 8.09
CA ALA A 108 -17.79 25.00 9.31
C ALA A 108 -18.14 23.81 10.22
N LEU A 109 -18.71 22.73 9.67
CA LEU A 109 -19.08 21.54 10.43
C LEU A 109 -17.89 20.84 11.06
N GLU A 110 -16.74 20.83 10.38
CA GLU A 110 -15.52 20.27 10.94
C GLU A 110 -15.10 20.99 12.23
N THR A 111 -15.27 22.32 12.31
CA THR A 111 -14.93 23.09 13.51
C THR A 111 -15.88 22.87 14.70
N LEU A 112 -17.06 22.28 14.49
CA LEU A 112 -18.06 22.08 15.53
C LEU A 112 -17.83 20.81 16.35
N LYS A 113 -16.99 19.90 15.87
CA LYS A 113 -16.77 18.60 16.51
C LYS A 113 -15.57 18.67 17.45
N ALA A 114 -15.72 18.13 18.66
CA ALA A 114 -14.61 17.97 19.60
C ALA A 114 -13.82 16.67 19.41
N ASP A 115 -14.45 15.62 18.88
CA ASP A 115 -13.86 14.30 18.63
C ASP A 115 -13.79 13.99 17.14
N HIS A 116 -12.62 14.08 16.52
CA HIS A 116 -12.44 13.82 15.08
C HIS A 116 -12.21 12.35 14.73
N VAL A 117 -12.52 11.40 15.62
CA VAL A 117 -12.14 10.00 15.40
C VAL A 117 -13.23 9.20 14.68
N ARG A 118 -14.50 9.44 15.00
CA ARG A 118 -15.65 8.68 14.45
C ARG A 118 -16.30 9.37 13.25
N PHE A 119 -16.94 8.59 12.39
CA PHE A 119 -17.78 9.14 11.32
C PHE A 119 -19.09 9.69 11.90
N SER A 120 -19.50 10.88 11.48
CA SER A 120 -20.68 11.56 12.04
C SER A 120 -21.64 12.06 10.98
N VAL A 121 -22.92 12.20 11.33
CA VAL A 121 -23.97 12.74 10.46
C VAL A 121 -24.64 13.90 11.16
N PHE A 122 -24.63 15.09 10.55
CA PHE A 122 -25.28 16.29 11.09
C PHE A 122 -26.65 16.52 10.46
N LEU A 123 -27.66 16.83 11.28
CA LEU A 123 -29.01 17.18 10.86
C LEU A 123 -29.21 18.68 11.08
N LEU A 124 -29.11 19.46 9.99
CA LEU A 124 -28.96 20.92 10.06
C LEU A 124 -30.26 21.69 10.26
N CYS A 125 -31.43 21.05 10.10
CA CYS A 125 -32.73 21.72 10.22
C CYS A 125 -32.88 22.95 9.30
N ASP A 126 -32.54 22.80 8.02
CA ASP A 126 -32.69 23.89 7.06
C ASP A 126 -34.09 23.91 6.44
N GLU A 127 -34.97 24.74 7.00
CA GLU A 127 -36.33 24.93 6.48
C GLU A 127 -36.36 25.64 5.11
N ASN A 128 -35.26 26.31 4.71
CA ASN A 128 -35.15 26.99 3.42
C ASN A 128 -34.49 26.11 2.35
N ALA A 129 -34.20 24.84 2.65
CA ALA A 129 -33.59 23.93 1.71
C ALA A 129 -34.48 23.74 0.47
N ALA A 130 -33.88 23.87 -0.71
CA ALA A 130 -34.59 23.66 -1.96
C ALA A 130 -35.09 22.20 -2.07
N VAL A 131 -36.22 21.99 -2.74
CA VAL A 131 -36.80 20.65 -3.01
C VAL A 131 -35.82 19.71 -3.76
N SER A 132 -34.78 20.28 -4.39
CA SER A 132 -33.74 19.54 -5.12
C SER A 132 -32.51 19.15 -4.29
N THR A 133 -32.45 19.42 -2.98
CA THR A 133 -31.29 19.05 -2.15
C THR A 133 -31.13 17.53 -2.06
N PRO A 134 -29.88 17.01 -2.12
CA PRO A 134 -29.63 15.60 -1.91
C PRO A 134 -30.09 15.18 -0.51
N ALA A 135 -30.43 13.89 -0.36
CA ALA A 135 -30.81 13.31 0.93
C ALA A 135 -29.72 13.52 1.98
N LEU A 136 -28.48 13.31 1.54
CA LEU A 136 -27.29 13.34 2.37
C LEU A 136 -26.10 13.81 1.53
N THR A 137 -25.42 14.85 2.02
CA THR A 137 -24.16 15.34 1.44
C THR A 137 -23.00 14.82 2.29
N VAL A 138 -22.02 14.21 1.63
CA VAL A 138 -20.83 13.61 2.26
C VAL A 138 -19.67 14.57 2.10
N GLY A 139 -19.12 15.01 3.23
CA GLY A 139 -18.02 15.97 3.28
C GLY A 139 -16.66 15.39 2.90
N LYS A 140 -15.64 16.25 2.91
CA LYS A 140 -14.24 15.83 2.75
C LYS A 140 -13.65 15.32 4.07
N TYR A 141 -14.28 15.62 5.20
CA TYR A 141 -13.86 15.15 6.53
C TYR A 141 -14.68 13.93 6.98
N ARG A 142 -14.55 13.51 8.25
CA ARG A 142 -15.26 12.34 8.82
C ARG A 142 -16.73 12.65 9.15
N HIS A 143 -17.42 13.35 8.26
CA HIS A 143 -18.82 13.66 8.48
C HIS A 143 -19.63 13.81 7.18
N ALA A 144 -20.94 13.68 7.33
CA ALA A 144 -21.95 13.97 6.33
C ALA A 144 -23.05 14.84 6.96
N TRP A 145 -23.89 15.48 6.15
CA TRP A 145 -25.02 16.23 6.66
C TRP A 145 -26.25 16.17 5.77
N SER A 146 -27.41 16.39 6.40
CA SER A 146 -28.71 16.51 5.75
C SER A 146 -29.38 17.82 6.17
N SER A 147 -30.24 18.35 5.30
CA SER A 147 -31.09 19.50 5.62
C SER A 147 -32.21 19.15 6.60
N GLN A 148 -32.57 17.87 6.73
CA GLN A 148 -33.65 17.44 7.62
C GLN A 148 -33.29 17.59 9.11
N CYS A 149 -34.32 17.67 9.96
CA CYS A 149 -34.18 17.79 11.42
C CYS A 149 -34.13 16.46 12.17
N GLN A 150 -34.75 15.42 11.61
CA GLN A 150 -34.97 14.14 12.26
C GLN A 150 -34.76 13.03 11.25
N VAL A 151 -34.38 11.85 11.73
CA VAL A 151 -34.25 10.64 10.92
C VAL A 151 -35.19 9.58 11.50
N ASN A 152 -36.18 9.20 10.71
CA ASN A 152 -37.13 8.15 11.00
C ASN A 152 -36.75 6.87 10.26
N LYS A 153 -37.09 5.72 10.85
CA LYS A 153 -36.83 4.42 10.22
C LYS A 153 -37.52 4.35 8.85
N GLY A 154 -36.73 4.15 7.81
CA GLY A 154 -37.22 3.98 6.44
C GLY A 154 -37.53 5.29 5.71
N ASP A 155 -37.15 6.44 6.26
CA ASP A 155 -37.14 7.68 5.49
C ASP A 155 -35.94 7.73 4.52
N ALA A 156 -35.93 8.76 3.67
CA ALA A 156 -34.93 8.88 2.61
C ALA A 156 -33.51 9.13 3.17
N VAL A 157 -33.40 9.84 4.30
CA VAL A 157 -32.11 10.12 4.97
C VAL A 157 -31.58 8.87 5.63
N HIS A 158 -32.43 8.07 6.29
CA HIS A 158 -32.09 6.77 6.85
C HIS A 158 -31.53 5.83 5.78
N PHE A 159 -32.23 5.69 4.66
CA PHE A 159 -31.73 4.87 3.54
C PHE A 159 -30.41 5.39 2.98
N ALA A 160 -30.25 6.72 2.87
CA ALA A 160 -29.00 7.33 2.43
C ALA A 160 -27.85 7.06 3.41
N ILE A 161 -28.09 7.16 4.73
CA ILE A 161 -27.11 6.83 5.77
C ILE A 161 -26.72 5.35 5.69
N GLU A 162 -27.70 4.44 5.64
CA GLU A 162 -27.43 2.99 5.53
C GLU A 162 -26.58 2.67 4.30
N ARG A 163 -26.94 3.26 3.16
CA ARG A 163 -26.23 3.07 1.90
C ARG A 163 -24.81 3.64 1.95
N LEU A 164 -24.62 4.83 2.53
CA LEU A 164 -23.30 5.44 2.73
C LEU A 164 -22.42 4.56 3.60
N VAL A 165 -22.94 4.14 4.75
CA VAL A 165 -22.22 3.35 5.75
C VAL A 165 -21.85 1.98 5.20
N GLN A 166 -22.79 1.25 4.60
CA GLN A 166 -22.56 -0.13 4.15
C GLN A 166 -21.74 -0.25 2.87
N ARG A 167 -21.81 0.75 1.97
CA ARG A 167 -21.13 0.67 0.67
C ARG A 167 -19.82 1.44 0.64
N HIS A 168 -19.69 2.52 1.42
CA HIS A 168 -18.56 3.46 1.28
C HIS A 168 -17.73 3.60 2.56
N VAL A 169 -18.34 3.81 3.73
CA VAL A 169 -17.58 4.10 4.97
C VAL A 169 -17.09 2.81 5.66
N TYR A 170 -17.94 1.80 5.74
CA TYR A 170 -17.64 0.49 6.33
C TYR A 170 -18.05 -0.63 5.37
N PRO A 171 -17.42 -0.72 4.19
CA PRO A 171 -17.79 -1.67 3.16
C PRO A 171 -17.58 -3.11 3.63
N GLN A 172 -18.54 -3.98 3.33
CA GLN A 172 -18.34 -5.42 3.47
C GLN A 172 -17.31 -5.93 2.45
N LYS A 173 -16.49 -6.92 2.83
CA LYS A 173 -15.40 -7.47 1.99
C LYS A 173 -15.86 -7.91 0.58
N SER A 174 -17.09 -8.39 0.44
CA SER A 174 -17.68 -8.79 -0.86
C SER A 174 -17.88 -7.62 -1.83
N ILE A 175 -18.15 -6.42 -1.30
CA ILE A 175 -18.41 -5.21 -2.11
C ILE A 175 -17.09 -4.62 -2.61
N MET A 176 -16.00 -4.74 -1.84
CA MET A 176 -14.69 -4.21 -2.22
C MET A 176 -14.07 -4.89 -3.45
N GLN A 177 -14.43 -6.15 -3.73
CA GLN A 177 -13.88 -6.93 -4.86
C GLN A 177 -14.39 -6.49 -6.23
N ASN A 178 -15.44 -5.67 -6.31
CA ASN A 178 -16.11 -5.32 -7.58
C ASN A 178 -15.72 -3.94 -8.14
N THR A 179 -14.64 -3.35 -7.64
CA THR A 179 -14.11 -2.09 -8.19
C THR A 179 -13.32 -2.44 -9.46
N GLY A 180 -13.88 -2.14 -10.64
CA GLY A 180 -13.26 -2.48 -11.94
C GLY A 180 -11.89 -1.85 -12.25
N THR A 181 -11.17 -1.32 -11.25
CA THR A 181 -9.82 -0.77 -11.32
C THR A 181 -8.89 -1.68 -10.52
N LYS A 182 -7.83 -2.21 -11.14
CA LYS A 182 -6.88 -3.10 -10.46
C LYS A 182 -5.93 -2.25 -9.60
N PRO A 183 -5.98 -2.35 -8.26
CA PRO A 183 -5.05 -1.62 -7.41
C PRO A 183 -3.62 -2.12 -7.62
N ALA A 184 -2.64 -1.30 -7.24
CA ALA A 184 -1.24 -1.71 -7.21
C ALA A 184 -1.01 -2.78 -6.14
N ARG A 185 0.12 -3.49 -6.26
CA ARG A 185 0.57 -4.38 -5.18
C ARG A 185 0.73 -3.56 -3.90
N LYS A 186 0.17 -4.08 -2.81
CA LYS A 186 0.32 -3.48 -1.48
C LYS A 186 1.78 -3.67 -1.01
N ALA A 187 2.50 -2.56 -0.81
CA ALA A 187 3.90 -2.54 -0.38
C ALA A 187 4.12 -1.51 0.73
N LEU A 188 5.10 -1.73 1.61
CA LEU A 188 5.42 -0.81 2.71
C LEU A 188 6.20 0.42 2.24
N ARG A 189 6.89 0.28 1.10
CA ARG A 189 7.71 1.32 0.45
C ARG A 189 7.26 1.46 -1.00
N TYR A 190 6.96 2.68 -1.42
CA TYR A 190 6.60 3.02 -2.78
C TYR A 190 7.56 4.05 -3.34
N ARG A 191 7.92 3.86 -4.60
CA ARG A 191 8.65 4.84 -5.40
C ARG A 191 7.73 5.42 -6.46
N LEU A 192 7.44 6.71 -6.35
CA LEU A 192 6.60 7.44 -7.29
C LEU A 192 7.51 8.02 -8.38
N GLN A 193 7.48 7.42 -9.57
CA GLN A 193 8.35 7.82 -10.68
C GLN A 193 7.57 8.68 -11.68
N PHE A 194 7.85 9.98 -11.68
CA PHE A 194 7.28 10.95 -12.62
C PHE A 194 8.18 11.09 -13.85
N SER A 195 7.68 10.73 -15.02
CA SER A 195 8.47 10.70 -16.25
C SER A 195 7.88 11.62 -17.30
N LEU A 196 8.65 12.59 -17.79
CA LEU A 196 8.30 13.33 -19.01
C LEU A 196 8.83 12.55 -20.22
N LEU A 197 7.93 12.02 -21.03
CA LEU A 197 8.24 11.26 -22.24
C LEU A 197 8.19 12.20 -23.44
N LYS A 198 9.34 12.61 -23.97
CA LYS A 198 9.42 13.48 -25.14
C LYS A 198 9.56 12.65 -26.41
N GLU A 199 8.64 12.81 -27.35
CA GLU A 199 8.74 12.18 -28.67
C GLU A 199 9.93 12.74 -29.45
N ASN A 200 10.11 14.06 -29.42
CA ASN A 200 11.21 14.77 -30.07
C ASN A 200 11.96 15.63 -29.03
N PRO A 201 13.30 15.51 -28.90
CA PRO A 201 14.07 16.32 -27.96
C PRO A 201 13.96 17.82 -28.17
N THR A 202 13.70 18.28 -29.40
CA THR A 202 13.60 19.70 -29.74
C THR A 202 12.28 20.33 -29.31
N THR A 203 11.25 19.55 -28.97
CA THR A 203 9.97 20.09 -28.51
C THR A 203 10.18 20.88 -27.22
N PRO A 204 9.76 22.16 -27.15
CA PRO A 204 10.03 23.01 -25.99
C PRO A 204 9.26 22.54 -24.76
N TRP A 205 9.98 22.47 -23.64
CA TRP A 205 9.47 22.20 -22.30
C TRP A 205 10.24 23.10 -21.33
N ASN A 206 9.57 24.09 -20.77
CA ASN A 206 10.19 25.15 -19.95
C ASN A 206 9.87 25.01 -18.46
N GLU A 207 9.16 23.95 -18.07
CA GLU A 207 8.78 23.73 -16.67
C GLU A 207 9.79 22.83 -15.97
N ASP A 208 9.94 23.01 -14.66
CA ASP A 208 10.60 22.01 -13.84
C ASP A 208 9.56 20.97 -13.39
N LEU A 209 9.76 19.71 -13.76
CA LEU A 209 8.85 18.64 -13.39
C LEU A 209 8.81 18.45 -11.86
N ARG A 210 9.92 18.67 -11.16
CA ARG A 210 9.98 18.51 -9.70
C ARG A 210 9.13 19.56 -9.00
N THR A 211 9.24 20.83 -9.37
CA THR A 211 8.42 21.90 -8.78
C THR A 211 6.94 21.68 -9.04
N LEU A 212 6.56 21.18 -10.22
CA LEU A 212 5.18 20.83 -10.52
C LEU A 212 4.67 19.68 -9.64
N VAL A 213 5.44 18.60 -9.48
CA VAL A 213 5.05 17.49 -8.60
C VAL A 213 4.91 17.97 -7.15
N ASP A 214 5.84 18.79 -6.67
CA ASP A 214 5.78 19.34 -5.32
C ASP A 214 4.58 20.27 -5.14
N GLN A 215 4.24 21.08 -6.14
CA GLN A 215 3.09 21.99 -6.08
C GLN A 215 1.75 21.24 -6.02
N TYR A 216 1.57 20.20 -6.85
CA TYR A 216 0.27 19.56 -7.04
C TYR A 216 0.07 18.28 -6.23
N LEU A 217 1.13 17.53 -5.91
CA LEU A 217 1.02 16.22 -5.27
C LEU A 217 1.55 16.16 -3.84
N SER A 218 2.34 17.15 -3.38
CA SER A 218 2.93 17.11 -2.02
C SER A 218 1.88 16.93 -0.92
N ARG A 219 0.76 17.65 -0.99
CA ARG A 219 -0.34 17.55 -0.02
C ARG A 219 -0.98 16.16 -0.04
N PHE A 220 -1.21 15.63 -1.23
CA PHE A 220 -1.75 14.27 -1.38
C PHE A 220 -0.81 13.23 -0.80
N VAL A 221 0.48 13.25 -1.20
CA VAL A 221 1.53 12.32 -0.73
C VAL A 221 1.68 12.38 0.79
N HIS A 222 1.70 13.59 1.37
CA HIS A 222 1.75 13.77 2.81
C HIS A 222 0.53 13.14 3.50
N LYS A 223 -0.67 13.36 2.96
CA LYS A 223 -1.92 12.82 3.53
C LYS A 223 -1.97 11.30 3.48
N VAL A 224 -1.51 10.67 2.39
CA VAL A 224 -1.45 9.21 2.28
C VAL A 224 -0.22 8.58 2.93
N GLY A 225 0.75 9.38 3.40
CA GLY A 225 2.00 8.93 4.05
C GLY A 225 1.78 8.04 5.29
N ALA A 226 0.60 8.09 5.91
CA ALA A 226 0.22 7.15 6.95
C ALA A 226 0.15 5.68 6.47
N LEU A 227 -0.10 5.45 5.17
CA LEU A 227 -0.28 4.11 4.59
C LEU A 227 1.04 3.39 4.28
N ALA A 228 2.04 4.13 3.79
CA ALA A 228 3.33 3.61 3.36
C ALA A 228 4.38 4.73 3.27
N ASN A 229 5.64 4.36 3.09
CA ASN A 229 6.72 5.32 2.83
C ASN A 229 6.78 5.61 1.33
N PHE A 230 6.74 6.88 0.95
CA PHE A 230 6.76 7.32 -0.45
C PHE A 230 8.05 8.09 -0.76
N THR A 231 8.75 7.67 -1.82
CA THR A 231 9.88 8.40 -2.40
C THR A 231 9.46 8.96 -3.76
N ILE A 232 9.87 10.20 -4.07
CA ILE A 232 9.49 10.87 -5.32
C ILE A 232 10.74 11.00 -6.20
N GLU A 233 10.67 10.38 -7.38
CA GLU A 233 11.69 10.49 -8.42
C GLU A 233 11.10 11.15 -9.67
N THR A 234 11.90 11.97 -10.31
CA THR A 234 11.51 12.71 -11.52
C THR A 234 12.55 12.44 -12.60
N GLN A 235 12.11 12.11 -13.79
CA GLN A 235 13.00 11.87 -14.93
C GLN A 235 12.45 12.45 -16.22
N MET A 236 13.34 12.75 -17.16
CA MET A 236 13.00 13.17 -18.51
C MET A 236 13.60 12.19 -19.50
N VAL A 237 12.73 11.57 -20.30
CA VAL A 237 13.09 10.57 -21.28
C VAL A 237 12.94 11.18 -22.67
N GLN A 238 13.99 11.09 -23.46
CA GLN A 238 14.03 11.58 -24.84
C GLN A 238 13.74 10.43 -25.81
N TYR A 239 13.20 10.76 -26.98
CA TYR A 239 12.85 9.80 -28.03
C TYR A 239 11.85 8.73 -27.59
N ALA A 240 11.01 9.04 -26.60
CA ALA A 240 10.00 8.14 -26.09
C ALA A 240 8.81 8.05 -27.07
N ARG A 241 8.36 6.83 -27.38
CA ARG A 241 7.25 6.59 -28.29
C ARG A 241 6.03 6.06 -27.53
N LEU A 242 4.90 6.73 -27.68
CA LEU A 242 3.60 6.28 -27.15
C LEU A 242 3.05 5.07 -27.91
N ALA A 243 3.20 5.08 -29.24
CA ALA A 243 2.75 4.02 -30.12
C ALA A 243 3.66 3.92 -31.34
N ARG A 244 3.48 2.84 -32.11
CA ARG A 244 4.28 2.58 -33.32
C ARG A 244 3.96 3.55 -34.44
N GLU A 245 2.67 3.88 -34.61
CA GLU A 245 2.17 4.75 -35.67
C GLU A 245 1.16 5.77 -35.10
N VAL A 246 1.19 6.99 -35.63
CA VAL A 246 0.26 8.06 -35.30
C VAL A 246 -0.57 8.36 -36.54
N THR A 247 -1.89 8.21 -36.43
CA THR A 247 -2.78 8.40 -37.58
C THR A 247 -3.33 9.82 -37.61
N SER A 248 -3.34 10.45 -38.78
CA SER A 248 -3.94 11.77 -38.98
C SER A 248 -5.43 11.63 -39.32
N SER A 249 -6.28 12.43 -38.67
CA SER A 249 -7.69 12.58 -39.04
C SER A 249 -7.85 13.61 -40.16
N ALA A 250 -8.30 13.16 -41.33
CA ALA A 250 -8.55 14.03 -42.49
C ALA A 250 -9.64 15.10 -42.23
N ILE A 251 -10.52 14.88 -41.24
CA ILE A 251 -11.70 15.72 -41.00
C ILE A 251 -11.42 16.86 -40.02
N ARG A 252 -10.57 16.64 -38.99
CA ARG A 252 -10.42 17.57 -37.86
C ARG A 252 -9.03 18.19 -37.68
N LYS A 253 -8.04 17.85 -38.52
CA LYS A 253 -6.62 18.21 -38.30
C LYS A 253 -6.13 17.80 -36.90
N GLU A 254 -6.61 16.65 -36.42
CA GLU A 254 -6.27 16.05 -35.13
C GLU A 254 -5.54 14.72 -35.38
N PHE A 255 -4.64 14.36 -34.49
CA PHE A 255 -3.92 13.09 -34.54
C PHE A 255 -4.46 12.13 -33.51
N TYR A 256 -4.47 10.84 -33.83
CA TYR A 256 -4.95 9.82 -32.92
C TYR A 256 -4.10 8.54 -32.96
N ILE A 257 -4.11 7.86 -31.82
CA ILE A 257 -3.57 6.52 -31.61
C ILE A 257 -4.74 5.60 -31.25
N ASN A 258 -4.75 4.37 -31.77
CA ASN A 258 -5.75 3.38 -31.40
C ASN A 258 -5.37 2.73 -30.06
N ALA A 259 -6.37 2.46 -29.22
CA ALA A 259 -6.14 1.83 -27.92
C ALA A 259 -5.43 0.46 -28.00
N ASP A 260 -5.60 -0.27 -29.10
CA ASP A 260 -4.91 -1.54 -29.33
C ASP A 260 -3.39 -1.40 -29.45
N ASP A 261 -2.90 -0.30 -30.04
CA ASP A 261 -1.46 -0.06 -30.22
C ASP A 261 -0.76 0.20 -28.88
N LEU A 262 -1.50 0.70 -27.88
CA LEU A 262 -1.00 1.00 -26.54
C LEU A 262 -0.69 -0.27 -25.72
N LYS A 263 -1.17 -1.44 -26.16
CA LYS A 263 -0.85 -2.73 -25.51
C LYS A 263 0.66 -3.03 -25.51
N HIS A 264 1.38 -2.52 -26.51
CA HIS A 264 2.83 -2.69 -26.63
C HIS A 264 3.63 -1.57 -25.97
N PHE A 265 2.98 -0.61 -25.30
CA PHE A 265 3.63 0.55 -24.70
C PHE A 265 4.75 0.17 -23.74
N LYS A 266 4.52 -0.80 -22.85
CA LYS A 266 5.52 -1.26 -21.88
C LYS A 266 6.74 -1.86 -22.58
N SER A 267 6.52 -2.70 -23.58
CA SER A 267 7.61 -3.32 -24.35
C SER A 267 8.39 -2.32 -25.19
N ALA A 268 7.74 -1.26 -25.67
CA ALA A 268 8.41 -0.19 -26.42
C ALA A 268 9.24 0.76 -25.55
N ASN A 269 9.04 0.72 -24.22
CA ASN A 269 9.68 1.58 -23.24
C ASN A 269 10.27 0.75 -22.08
N ASP A 270 11.09 -0.24 -22.43
CA ASP A 270 11.74 -1.19 -21.51
C ASP A 270 12.64 -0.52 -20.45
N PHE A 271 13.20 0.65 -20.76
CA PHE A 271 13.98 1.48 -19.84
C PHE A 271 13.22 1.89 -18.56
N LEU A 272 11.89 1.83 -18.55
CA LEU A 272 11.08 2.15 -17.36
C LEU A 272 11.23 1.11 -16.24
N ASP A 273 11.68 -0.12 -16.56
CA ASP A 273 11.87 -1.22 -15.59
C ASP A 273 13.33 -1.35 -15.10
N ALA A 274 14.24 -0.44 -15.49
CA ALA A 274 15.69 -0.61 -15.28
C ALA A 274 16.21 -0.32 -13.86
N SER A 275 15.35 0.08 -12.92
CA SER A 275 15.77 0.48 -11.58
C SER A 275 16.06 -0.71 -10.66
N VAL A 276 17.20 -0.67 -9.97
CA VAL A 276 17.47 -1.57 -8.83
C VAL A 276 16.55 -1.15 -7.68
N LEU A 277 15.75 -2.10 -7.21
CA LEU A 277 14.77 -1.88 -6.15
C LEU A 277 15.30 -2.37 -4.82
N ASP A 278 14.95 -1.65 -3.76
CA ASP A 278 15.09 -2.17 -2.41
C ASP A 278 14.09 -3.32 -2.17
N ASP A 279 14.39 -4.16 -1.19
CA ASP A 279 13.51 -5.27 -0.82
C ASP A 279 12.08 -4.79 -0.51
N GLY A 280 11.12 -5.39 -1.22
CA GLY A 280 9.70 -5.08 -1.05
C GLY A 280 9.24 -3.72 -1.59
N GLU A 281 10.11 -2.95 -2.25
CA GLU A 281 9.76 -1.65 -2.85
C GLU A 281 8.86 -1.84 -4.09
N GLN A 282 7.84 -1.00 -4.22
CA GLN A 282 6.93 -0.98 -5.37
C GLN A 282 7.04 0.33 -6.12
N VAL A 283 7.35 0.28 -7.42
CA VAL A 283 7.36 1.48 -8.28
C VAL A 283 5.97 1.72 -8.86
N LEU A 284 5.52 2.96 -8.84
CA LEU A 284 4.32 3.46 -9.51
C LEU A 284 4.73 4.52 -10.53
N HIS A 285 4.27 4.39 -11.78
CA HIS A 285 4.74 5.24 -12.87
C HIS A 285 3.69 6.28 -13.29
N PHE A 286 4.08 7.55 -13.28
CA PHE A 286 3.26 8.67 -13.70
C PHE A 286 3.92 9.34 -14.89
N MET A 287 3.39 9.11 -16.09
CA MET A 287 4.04 9.50 -17.33
C MET A 287 3.28 10.63 -18.00
N ALA A 288 3.97 11.74 -18.27
CA ALA A 288 3.46 12.83 -19.08
C ALA A 288 4.11 12.74 -20.47
N ALA A 289 3.32 12.40 -21.48
CA ALA A 289 3.83 12.20 -22.82
C ALA A 289 3.63 13.45 -23.66
N LEU A 290 4.74 14.01 -24.14
CA LEU A 290 4.80 15.23 -24.93
C LEU A 290 5.05 14.85 -26.40
N PRO A 291 4.01 14.87 -27.26
CA PRO A 291 4.16 14.61 -28.69
C PRO A 291 4.95 15.73 -29.39
N ASP A 292 5.48 15.44 -30.57
CA ASP A 292 6.02 16.47 -31.45
C ASP A 292 4.90 17.43 -31.89
N ILE A 293 5.25 18.69 -32.18
CA ILE A 293 4.34 19.73 -32.65
C ILE A 293 3.61 19.27 -33.94
N LYS A 294 4.26 18.42 -34.74
CA LYS A 294 3.71 17.82 -35.97
C LYS A 294 2.61 16.80 -35.72
N HIS A 295 2.58 16.18 -34.54
CA HIS A 295 1.61 15.16 -34.15
C HIS A 295 0.63 15.68 -33.09
N ALA A 296 0.60 16.99 -32.86
CA ALA A 296 -0.30 17.63 -31.91
C ALA A 296 -1.51 18.26 -32.64
N PRO A 297 -2.69 18.38 -31.97
CA PRO A 297 -3.04 17.71 -30.72
C PRO A 297 -3.24 16.19 -30.93
N LEU A 298 -2.77 15.41 -29.97
CA LEU A 298 -2.80 13.94 -30.01
C LEU A 298 -3.84 13.40 -29.03
N TYR A 299 -4.66 12.46 -29.50
CA TYR A 299 -5.70 11.81 -28.73
C TYR A 299 -5.65 10.29 -28.84
N ILE A 300 -6.34 9.60 -27.94
CA ILE A 300 -6.50 8.15 -27.98
C ILE A 300 -7.94 7.85 -28.39
N ARG A 301 -8.10 6.98 -29.39
CA ARG A 301 -9.40 6.49 -29.82
C ARG A 301 -9.60 5.07 -29.28
N ALA A 302 -10.71 4.86 -28.57
CA ALA A 302 -11.02 3.56 -27.97
C ALA A 302 -11.38 2.50 -29.03
N ALA A 303 -12.14 2.87 -30.06
CA ALA A 303 -12.51 2.03 -31.19
C ALA A 303 -12.69 2.88 -32.45
N GLU A 304 -12.49 2.32 -33.66
CA GLU A 304 -12.51 3.09 -34.92
C GLU A 304 -13.77 3.95 -35.13
N ASN A 305 -14.93 3.47 -34.67
CA ASN A 305 -16.22 4.16 -34.78
C ASN A 305 -16.60 5.01 -33.55
N ASP A 306 -15.76 5.04 -32.51
CA ASP A 306 -16.04 5.83 -31.32
C ASP A 306 -15.53 7.26 -31.50
N ALA A 307 -16.43 8.23 -31.35
CA ALA A 307 -16.10 9.65 -31.37
C ALA A 307 -15.49 10.13 -30.04
N SER A 308 -15.49 9.29 -29.00
CA SER A 308 -14.88 9.60 -27.71
C SER A 308 -13.35 9.61 -27.83
N LEU A 309 -12.75 10.78 -27.55
CA LEU A 309 -11.30 10.99 -27.57
C LEU A 309 -10.80 11.03 -26.14
N ALA A 310 -9.93 10.08 -25.79
CA ALA A 310 -9.26 10.04 -24.51
C ALA A 310 -7.92 10.79 -24.57
N THR A 311 -7.47 11.30 -23.43
CA THR A 311 -6.19 12.04 -23.29
C THR A 311 -5.20 11.34 -22.36
N SER A 312 -5.57 10.18 -21.84
CA SER A 312 -4.74 9.34 -20.98
C SER A 312 -5.22 7.89 -21.04
N PHE A 313 -4.35 6.98 -20.64
CA PHE A 313 -4.67 5.57 -20.45
C PHE A 313 -4.00 5.02 -19.20
N GLU A 314 -4.70 4.11 -18.54
CA GLU A 314 -4.26 3.45 -17.31
C GLU A 314 -3.51 2.16 -17.66
N LEU A 315 -2.48 1.86 -16.89
CA LEU A 315 -1.70 0.64 -16.96
C LEU A 315 -1.98 -0.14 -15.66
N PRO A 316 -2.87 -1.16 -15.69
CA PRO A 316 -3.48 -1.72 -14.49
C PRO A 316 -2.47 -2.18 -13.43
N GLY A 317 -2.48 -1.52 -12.26
CA GLY A 317 -1.59 -1.79 -11.14
C GLY A 317 -0.14 -1.30 -11.32
N TRP A 318 0.16 -0.58 -12.41
CA TRP A 318 1.51 -0.09 -12.74
C TRP A 318 1.58 1.44 -12.76
N GLY A 319 0.59 2.12 -13.34
CA GLY A 319 0.66 3.57 -13.51
C GLY A 319 -0.31 4.15 -14.54
N ILE A 320 -0.03 5.38 -14.95
CA ILE A 320 -0.80 6.13 -15.97
C ILE A 320 0.14 6.83 -16.94
N ALA A 321 -0.29 6.92 -18.19
CA ALA A 321 0.29 7.81 -19.18
C ALA A 321 -0.76 8.83 -19.65
N ALA A 322 -0.43 10.11 -19.50
CA ALA A 322 -1.26 11.24 -19.90
C ALA A 322 -0.59 12.02 -21.02
N ILE A 323 -1.32 12.28 -22.10
CA ILE A 323 -0.83 13.02 -23.27
C ILE A 323 -0.97 14.52 -22.99
N LEU A 324 0.14 15.24 -23.14
CA LEU A 324 0.21 16.69 -23.10
C LEU A 324 -0.11 17.29 -24.47
N ASN A 325 -0.76 18.45 -24.47
CA ASN A 325 -0.96 19.23 -25.68
C ASN A 325 0.10 20.36 -25.76
N PRO A 326 1.10 20.25 -26.66
CA PRO A 326 2.16 21.26 -26.77
C PRO A 326 1.63 22.64 -27.19
N PHE A 327 0.51 22.73 -27.91
CA PHE A 327 -0.11 24.01 -28.24
C PHE A 327 -0.76 24.68 -27.04
N ALA A 328 -1.23 23.91 -26.07
CA ALA A 328 -1.76 24.45 -24.82
C ALA A 328 -0.63 24.99 -23.91
N LEU A 329 0.57 24.42 -24.03
CA LEU A 329 1.75 24.81 -23.24
C LEU A 329 2.48 26.03 -23.81
N ASN A 330 2.66 26.06 -25.13
CA ASN A 330 3.56 27.00 -25.80
C ASN A 330 2.84 27.98 -26.76
N GLY A 331 1.51 27.89 -26.84
CA GLY A 331 0.71 28.66 -27.80
C GLY A 331 0.75 28.06 -29.21
N LYS A 332 -0.21 28.44 -30.05
CA LYS A 332 -0.18 28.10 -31.48
C LYS A 332 0.74 29.12 -32.19
N PRO A 333 1.64 28.67 -33.06
CA PRO A 333 2.59 29.57 -33.75
C PRO A 333 1.94 30.60 -34.70
N SER A 334 0.62 30.53 -34.90
CA SER A 334 -0.12 31.32 -35.90
C SER A 334 -1.27 32.15 -35.32
N ALA A 335 -1.29 32.40 -34.01
CA ALA A 335 -2.30 33.24 -33.37
C ALA A 335 -1.62 34.26 -32.45
N ASP A 336 -1.95 35.54 -32.62
CA ASP A 336 -1.59 36.63 -31.71
C ASP A 336 -2.41 36.48 -30.42
N VAL A 337 -2.04 35.48 -29.62
CA VAL A 337 -2.68 35.20 -28.33
C VAL A 337 -1.92 35.98 -27.26
N SER A 338 -2.65 36.66 -26.37
CA SER A 338 -2.02 37.40 -25.29
C SER A 338 -1.18 36.46 -24.39
N ALA A 339 -0.12 37.00 -23.78
CA ALA A 339 0.73 36.23 -22.87
C ALA A 339 -0.07 35.66 -21.67
N GLU A 340 -1.10 36.38 -21.22
CA GLU A 340 -2.00 35.98 -20.14
C GLU A 340 -2.89 34.79 -20.52
N GLU A 341 -3.48 34.79 -21.73
CA GLU A 341 -4.27 33.66 -22.24
C GLU A 341 -3.41 32.41 -22.41
N THR A 342 -2.16 32.57 -22.85
CA THR A 342 -1.23 31.44 -22.97
C THR A 342 -0.88 30.87 -21.60
N ALA A 343 -0.62 31.72 -20.60
CA ALA A 343 -0.32 31.30 -19.23
C ALA A 343 -1.51 30.57 -18.57
N THR A 344 -2.74 31.06 -18.76
CA THR A 344 -3.95 30.43 -18.22
C THR A 344 -4.24 29.08 -18.89
N THR A 345 -4.06 28.99 -20.21
CA THR A 345 -4.24 27.74 -20.97
C THR A 345 -3.21 26.68 -20.56
N LYS A 346 -1.95 27.08 -20.40
CA LYS A 346 -0.87 26.24 -19.87
C LYS A 346 -1.18 25.74 -18.47
N THR A 347 -1.62 26.62 -17.58
CA THR A 347 -1.99 26.25 -16.20
C THR A 347 -3.11 25.22 -16.19
N ARG A 348 -4.15 25.40 -17.02
CA ARG A 348 -5.25 24.44 -17.15
C ARG A 348 -4.78 23.07 -17.64
N GLU A 349 -3.86 23.05 -18.59
CA GLU A 349 -3.31 21.81 -19.14
C GLU A 349 -2.48 21.05 -18.10
N LEU A 350 -1.64 21.75 -17.35
CA LEU A 350 -0.88 21.16 -16.24
C LEU A 350 -1.80 20.66 -15.13
N GLN A 351 -2.82 21.45 -14.74
CA GLN A 351 -3.85 21.03 -13.78
C GLN A 351 -4.59 19.77 -14.24
N ARG A 352 -4.89 19.64 -15.53
CA ARG A 352 -5.53 18.45 -16.09
C ARG A 352 -4.65 17.22 -15.92
N VAL A 353 -3.38 17.28 -16.33
CA VAL A 353 -2.46 16.13 -16.21
C VAL A 353 -2.18 15.77 -14.76
N MET A 354 -1.95 16.76 -13.90
CA MET A 354 -1.72 16.52 -12.47
C MET A 354 -2.97 15.96 -11.78
N GLY A 355 -4.17 16.42 -12.14
CA GLY A 355 -5.44 15.86 -11.66
C GLY A 355 -5.64 14.41 -12.09
N LEU A 356 -5.21 14.03 -13.30
CA LEU A 356 -5.19 12.64 -13.76
C LEU A 356 -4.20 11.79 -12.94
N PHE A 357 -3.01 12.31 -12.63
CA PHE A 357 -2.06 11.62 -11.77
C PHE A 357 -2.59 11.38 -10.35
N VAL A 358 -3.24 12.37 -9.74
CA VAL A 358 -3.91 12.19 -8.44
C VAL A 358 -5.03 11.17 -8.53
N THR A 359 -5.82 11.20 -9.61
CA THR A 359 -6.91 10.23 -9.84
C THR A 359 -6.39 8.80 -9.97
N GLU A 360 -5.32 8.59 -10.72
CA GLU A 360 -4.69 7.28 -10.84
C GLU A 360 -4.05 6.85 -9.52
N PHE A 361 -3.35 7.76 -8.83
CA PHE A 361 -2.70 7.41 -7.57
C PHE A 361 -3.73 6.95 -6.53
N ARG A 362 -4.90 7.60 -6.48
CA ARG A 362 -6.05 7.12 -5.71
C ARG A 362 -6.47 5.69 -6.11
N ALA A 363 -6.63 5.42 -7.40
CA ALA A 363 -7.01 4.10 -7.91
C ALA A 363 -5.99 3.01 -7.56
N LEU A 364 -4.69 3.30 -7.70
CA LEU A 364 -3.59 2.40 -7.36
C LEU A 364 -3.53 2.09 -5.85
N LEU A 365 -3.91 3.04 -4.99
CA LEU A 365 -4.07 2.83 -3.55
C LEU A 365 -5.37 2.06 -3.19
N GLY A 366 -6.24 1.79 -4.16
CA GLY A 366 -7.52 1.10 -3.96
C GLY A 366 -8.70 2.01 -3.63
N VAL A 367 -8.55 3.33 -3.77
CA VAL A 367 -9.65 4.28 -3.60
C VAL A 367 -10.45 4.36 -4.92
N PRO A 368 -11.78 4.18 -4.91
CA PRO A 368 -12.54 4.24 -6.15
C PRO A 368 -12.55 5.67 -6.72
N SER A 369 -12.61 5.74 -8.05
CA SER A 369 -12.69 7.01 -8.79
C SER A 369 -13.88 7.83 -8.30
N PHE A 370 -13.62 9.08 -7.91
CA PHE A 370 -14.63 10.01 -7.42
C PHE A 370 -15.77 10.19 -8.43
N THR A 371 -15.42 10.47 -9.70
CA THR A 371 -16.41 10.67 -10.77
C THR A 371 -17.19 9.40 -11.08
N LYS A 372 -16.53 8.23 -11.04
CA LYS A 372 -17.21 6.95 -11.25
C LYS A 372 -18.18 6.67 -10.12
N ARG A 373 -17.77 6.87 -8.86
CA ARG A 373 -18.60 6.72 -7.67
C ARG A 373 -19.86 7.58 -7.76
N GLN A 374 -19.71 8.89 -8.01
CA GLN A 374 -20.86 9.79 -8.09
C GLN A 374 -21.84 9.35 -9.20
N ARG A 375 -21.34 9.02 -10.40
CA ARG A 375 -22.18 8.56 -11.52
C ARG A 375 -22.90 7.25 -11.23
N GLU A 376 -22.26 6.32 -10.52
CA GLU A 376 -22.90 5.06 -10.12
C GLU A 376 -24.04 5.31 -9.15
N GLU A 377 -23.83 6.15 -8.13
CA GLU A 377 -24.89 6.52 -7.20
C GLU A 377 -26.05 7.23 -7.92
N ASP A 378 -25.74 8.19 -8.81
CA ASP A 378 -26.75 8.92 -9.59
C ASP A 378 -27.60 7.98 -10.47
N ARG A 379 -27.01 6.91 -11.02
CA ARG A 379 -27.70 5.92 -11.86
C ARG A 379 -28.60 5.00 -11.05
N THR A 380 -28.13 4.56 -9.89
CA THR A 380 -28.84 3.61 -9.04
C THR A 380 -29.99 4.23 -8.25
N SER A 381 -30.09 5.55 -8.17
CA SER A 381 -31.27 6.28 -7.69
C SER A 381 -32.41 6.19 -8.72
N HIS A 382 -32.96 4.99 -8.93
CA HIS A 382 -34.12 4.75 -9.79
C HIS A 382 -35.40 5.34 -9.16
N GLY A 383 -35.68 6.62 -9.43
CA GLY A 383 -37.05 7.17 -9.39
C GLY A 383 -37.41 8.15 -8.27
N THR A 384 -36.65 8.24 -7.17
CA THR A 384 -36.89 9.26 -6.12
C THR A 384 -35.68 10.19 -6.00
N ALA A 385 -35.89 11.49 -6.22
CA ALA A 385 -34.86 12.51 -5.99
C ALA A 385 -34.35 12.51 -4.53
N GLU A 386 -35.16 11.97 -3.63
CA GLU A 386 -34.99 11.96 -2.19
C GLU A 386 -33.92 10.98 -1.68
N GLN A 387 -33.37 10.06 -2.49
CA GLN A 387 -32.37 9.07 -2.04
C GLN A 387 -30.93 9.36 -2.52
N ARG A 388 -30.65 10.58 -3.01
CA ARG A 388 -29.36 10.91 -3.62
C ARG A 388 -28.27 11.16 -2.57
N LEU A 389 -27.14 10.47 -2.74
CA LEU A 389 -25.87 10.76 -2.09
C LEU A 389 -25.06 11.73 -2.94
N LEU A 390 -24.62 12.83 -2.35
CA LEU A 390 -23.70 13.76 -3.00
C LEU A 390 -22.34 13.73 -2.29
N PHE A 391 -21.28 13.36 -3.01
CA PHE A 391 -19.92 13.41 -2.46
C PHE A 391 -19.25 14.72 -2.81
N LEU A 392 -18.64 15.38 -1.82
CA LEU A 392 -17.81 16.55 -2.09
C LEU A 392 -16.40 16.14 -2.53
N PRO A 393 -15.83 16.81 -3.55
CA PRO A 393 -14.44 16.61 -3.92
C PRO A 393 -13.52 17.22 -2.85
N SER A 394 -12.31 16.66 -2.73
CA SER A 394 -11.21 17.24 -1.95
C SER A 394 -10.21 17.90 -2.91
N PRO A 395 -10.44 19.16 -3.35
CA PRO A 395 -9.63 19.79 -4.39
C PRO A 395 -8.19 20.11 -3.93
N VAL A 396 -7.99 20.26 -2.62
CA VAL A 396 -6.70 20.66 -2.03
C VAL A 396 -5.84 19.46 -1.68
N ASP A 397 -6.41 18.48 -0.98
CA ASP A 397 -5.65 17.32 -0.52
C ASP A 397 -5.73 16.13 -1.48
N GLY A 398 -6.64 16.16 -2.46
CA GLY A 398 -6.91 15.09 -3.41
C GLY A 398 -7.61 13.87 -2.82
N ILE A 399 -7.71 13.72 -1.49
CA ILE A 399 -8.44 12.64 -0.80
C ILE A 399 -9.20 13.14 0.43
N ALA A 400 -10.38 12.57 0.68
CA ALA A 400 -11.17 12.83 1.87
C ALA A 400 -10.69 11.97 3.06
N ASP A 401 -10.85 12.47 4.28
CA ASP A 401 -10.36 11.80 5.50
C ASP A 401 -11.04 10.44 5.72
N TRP A 402 -12.35 10.37 5.49
CA TRP A 402 -13.08 9.11 5.62
C TRP A 402 -12.67 8.08 4.56
N GLU A 403 -12.27 8.52 3.36
CA GLU A 403 -11.74 7.64 2.31
C GLU A 403 -10.41 7.04 2.72
N LEU A 404 -9.55 7.87 3.34
CA LEU A 404 -8.27 7.42 3.90
C LEU A 404 -8.48 6.40 5.02
N ASP A 405 -9.49 6.59 5.88
CA ASP A 405 -9.78 5.64 6.94
C ASP A 405 -10.25 4.27 6.40
N VAL A 406 -11.01 4.26 5.29
CA VAL A 406 -11.47 3.02 4.64
C VAL A 406 -10.27 2.19 4.15
N ILE A 407 -9.35 2.80 3.41
CA ILE A 407 -8.15 2.12 2.92
C ILE A 407 -7.17 1.78 4.04
N ALA A 408 -7.09 2.61 5.08
CA ALA A 408 -6.25 2.35 6.24
C ALA A 408 -6.72 1.13 7.05
N ARG A 409 -8.04 0.93 7.24
CA ARG A 409 -8.60 -0.26 7.89
C ARG A 409 -8.26 -1.54 7.13
N ASP A 410 -8.55 -1.57 5.82
CA ASP A 410 -8.22 -2.71 4.97
C ASP A 410 -6.71 -3.00 4.96
N ARG A 411 -5.89 -1.94 4.95
CA ARG A 411 -4.44 -2.08 5.02
C ARG A 411 -3.97 -2.63 6.35
N PHE A 412 -4.50 -2.13 7.46
CA PHE A 412 -4.17 -2.59 8.81
C PHE A 412 -4.48 -4.08 8.98
N SER A 413 -5.69 -4.52 8.65
CA SER A 413 -6.06 -5.93 8.78
C SER A 413 -5.16 -6.83 7.94
N LYS A 414 -4.82 -6.41 6.71
CA LYS A 414 -3.96 -7.22 5.84
C LYS A 414 -2.51 -7.28 6.33
N LEU A 415 -1.96 -6.16 6.82
CA LEU A 415 -0.62 -6.13 7.41
C LEU A 415 -0.54 -7.02 8.64
N MET A 416 -1.53 -6.97 9.53
CA MET A 416 -1.56 -7.81 10.73
C MET A 416 -1.63 -9.30 10.39
N GLN A 417 -2.51 -9.70 9.47
CA GLN A 417 -2.61 -11.09 9.02
C GLN A 417 -1.30 -11.57 8.41
N THR A 418 -0.74 -10.82 7.46
CA THR A 418 0.50 -11.20 6.78
C THR A 418 1.70 -11.20 7.73
N ALA A 419 1.77 -10.28 8.70
CA ALA A 419 2.84 -10.30 9.69
C ALA A 419 2.77 -11.53 10.61
N ILE A 420 1.58 -11.92 11.07
CA ILE A 420 1.39 -13.13 11.89
C ILE A 420 1.73 -14.39 11.08
N GLU A 421 1.19 -14.50 9.86
CA GLU A 421 1.47 -15.62 8.94
C GLU A 421 2.97 -15.74 8.66
N THR A 422 3.66 -14.62 8.40
CA THR A 422 5.10 -14.62 8.09
C THR A 422 5.93 -15.02 9.32
N LEU A 423 5.56 -14.59 10.53
CA LEU A 423 6.24 -15.05 11.76
C LEU A 423 6.05 -16.55 11.98
N GLN A 424 4.85 -17.07 11.76
CA GLN A 424 4.56 -18.50 11.87
C GLN A 424 5.38 -19.30 10.85
N SER A 425 5.41 -18.86 9.58
CA SER A 425 6.26 -19.47 8.55
C SER A 425 7.76 -19.35 8.86
N THR A 426 8.19 -18.29 9.55
CA THR A 426 9.58 -18.15 10.00
C THR A 426 9.93 -19.24 11.02
N VAL A 427 9.04 -19.48 11.99
CA VAL A 427 9.22 -20.55 12.99
C VAL A 427 9.24 -21.91 12.32
N GLU A 428 8.27 -22.20 11.45
CA GLU A 428 8.20 -23.47 10.70
C GLU A 428 9.48 -23.72 9.90
N LEU A 429 10.03 -22.68 9.24
CA LEU A 429 11.28 -22.77 8.50
C LEU A 429 12.48 -23.08 9.40
N VAL A 430 12.58 -22.41 10.55
CA VAL A 430 13.68 -22.58 11.52
C VAL A 430 13.62 -23.96 12.19
N GLU A 431 12.43 -24.51 12.40
CA GLU A 431 12.24 -25.87 12.94
C GLU A 431 12.54 -26.94 11.89
N ALA A 432 12.12 -26.74 10.64
CA ALA A 432 12.35 -27.69 9.55
C ALA A 432 13.83 -27.79 9.13
N LEU A 433 14.60 -26.72 9.30
CA LEU A 433 16.01 -26.64 8.91
C LEU A 433 16.90 -26.38 10.14
N PRO A 434 17.34 -27.42 10.87
CA PRO A 434 18.15 -27.25 12.09
C PRO A 434 19.54 -26.66 11.83
N GLU A 435 20.02 -26.73 10.58
CA GLU A 435 21.28 -26.14 10.15
C GLU A 435 21.17 -24.63 9.82
N LEU A 436 19.95 -24.07 9.90
CA LEU A 436 19.68 -22.67 9.60
C LEU A 436 20.35 -21.74 10.63
N SER A 437 21.14 -20.79 10.16
CA SER A 437 21.80 -19.77 10.98
C SER A 437 20.79 -18.71 11.38
N VAL A 438 20.60 -18.56 12.69
CA VAL A 438 19.72 -17.55 13.29
C VAL A 438 20.61 -16.67 14.16
N LEU A 439 20.95 -15.50 13.64
CA LEU A 439 21.79 -14.51 14.33
C LEU A 439 20.96 -13.70 15.35
N GLU A 440 21.64 -13.11 16.34
CA GLU A 440 21.02 -12.22 17.35
C GLU A 440 20.21 -11.06 16.71
N ARG A 441 20.65 -10.54 15.57
CA ARG A 441 19.91 -9.49 14.83
C ARG A 441 18.53 -9.96 14.33
N VAL A 442 18.40 -11.25 14.00
CA VAL A 442 17.13 -11.83 13.54
C VAL A 442 16.22 -12.02 14.75
N GLN A 443 16.76 -12.56 15.84
CA GLN A 443 16.04 -12.71 17.10
C GLN A 443 15.48 -11.37 17.59
N THR A 444 16.31 -10.34 17.68
CA THR A 444 15.87 -9.00 18.14
C THR A 444 14.79 -8.39 17.25
N ARG A 445 14.84 -8.60 15.92
CA ARG A 445 13.77 -8.20 14.99
C ARG A 445 12.47 -8.96 15.27
N VAL A 446 12.54 -10.28 15.41
CA VAL A 446 11.38 -11.14 15.70
C VAL A 446 10.76 -10.77 17.05
N GLU A 447 11.55 -10.64 18.11
CA GLU A 447 11.06 -10.24 19.44
C GLU A 447 10.40 -8.86 19.42
N SER A 448 11.00 -7.91 18.72
CA SER A 448 10.44 -6.56 18.56
C SER A 448 9.13 -6.58 17.76
N ALA A 449 9.04 -7.39 16.71
CA ALA A 449 7.83 -7.57 15.92
C ALA A 449 6.70 -8.18 16.77
N VAL A 450 6.98 -9.29 17.47
CA VAL A 450 6.02 -9.97 18.35
C VAL A 450 5.51 -9.03 19.44
N THR A 451 6.40 -8.30 20.11
CA THR A 451 6.03 -7.35 21.17
C THR A 451 5.07 -6.25 20.66
N ARG A 452 5.29 -5.77 19.43
CA ARG A 452 4.39 -4.81 18.79
C ARG A 452 3.04 -5.41 18.41
N LEU A 453 3.03 -6.64 17.88
CA LEU A 453 1.79 -7.34 17.55
C LEU A 453 0.97 -7.63 18.82
N GLU A 454 1.61 -8.08 19.90
CA GLU A 454 0.96 -8.30 21.20
C GLU A 454 0.34 -7.01 21.77
N ALA A 455 1.04 -5.88 21.64
CA ALA A 455 0.52 -4.57 22.06
C ALA A 455 -0.72 -4.15 21.25
N ILE A 456 -0.75 -4.46 19.95
CA ILE A 456 -1.92 -4.20 19.10
C ILE A 456 -3.10 -5.12 19.45
N LEU A 457 -2.80 -6.41 19.64
CA LEU A 457 -3.79 -7.45 19.91
C LEU A 457 -4.36 -7.38 21.33
N CYS A 458 -3.68 -6.69 22.25
CA CYS A 458 -4.04 -6.61 23.66
C CYS A 458 -4.13 -7.99 24.30
N GLY A 459 -3.02 -8.74 24.25
CA GLY A 459 -2.89 -10.01 24.97
C GLY A 459 -3.24 -9.85 26.45
N SER A 460 -3.78 -10.92 27.05
CA SER A 460 -4.50 -11.01 28.34
C SER A 460 -3.86 -10.40 29.61
N ALA A 461 -2.71 -9.73 29.52
CA ALA A 461 -1.96 -9.21 30.66
C ALA A 461 -1.80 -7.67 30.71
N ARG A 462 -2.24 -6.90 29.69
CA ARG A 462 -1.98 -5.43 29.61
C ARG A 462 -3.16 -4.59 29.11
N GLU A 463 -4.37 -4.78 29.66
CA GLU A 463 -5.54 -3.97 29.29
C GLU A 463 -5.38 -2.46 29.59
N GLN A 464 -4.53 -2.06 30.55
CA GLN A 464 -4.36 -0.65 30.93
C GLN A 464 -3.51 0.21 29.96
N GLU A 465 -2.73 -0.39 29.05
CA GLU A 465 -1.85 0.32 28.09
C GLU A 465 -2.26 0.09 26.63
N CYS A 466 -3.44 -0.49 26.42
CA CYS A 466 -3.95 -0.80 25.10
C CYS A 466 -4.27 0.46 24.30
N VAL A 467 -3.76 0.54 23.07
CA VAL A 467 -4.18 1.57 22.14
C VAL A 467 -5.65 1.36 21.79
N GLU A 468 -6.43 2.43 21.93
CA GLU A 468 -7.85 2.48 21.57
C GLU A 468 -8.06 2.04 20.11
N VAL A 469 -9.10 1.23 19.87
CA VAL A 469 -9.45 0.74 18.51
C VAL A 469 -9.77 1.91 17.56
N SER A 470 -10.18 3.05 18.13
CA SER A 470 -10.56 4.24 17.39
C SER A 470 -9.37 4.97 16.78
N ASP A 471 -8.16 4.88 17.35
CA ASP A 471 -6.96 5.51 16.80
C ASP A 471 -6.31 4.64 15.71
N LEU A 472 -6.97 4.60 14.56
CA LEU A 472 -6.54 3.84 13.39
C LEU A 472 -5.15 4.23 12.90
N ARG A 473 -4.74 5.50 13.05
CA ARG A 473 -3.45 5.99 12.54
C ARG A 473 -2.29 5.38 13.34
N SER A 474 -2.38 5.39 14.67
CA SER A 474 -1.33 4.80 15.51
C SER A 474 -1.29 3.27 15.38
N LEU A 475 -2.46 2.61 15.31
CA LEU A 475 -2.56 1.17 15.04
C LEU A 475 -1.90 0.78 13.71
N LEU A 476 -2.19 1.53 12.64
CA LEU A 476 -1.58 1.29 11.34
C LEU A 476 -0.06 1.52 11.37
N ALA A 477 0.41 2.57 12.05
CA ALA A 477 1.84 2.82 12.19
C ALA A 477 2.58 1.68 12.93
N MET A 478 2.00 1.16 14.01
CA MET A 478 2.56 0.02 14.73
C MET A 478 2.54 -1.26 13.89
N ALA A 479 1.42 -1.53 13.18
CA ALA A 479 1.31 -2.70 12.30
C ALA A 479 2.33 -2.65 11.15
N ARG A 480 2.57 -1.47 10.58
CA ARG A 480 3.63 -1.25 9.57
C ARG A 480 5.01 -1.58 10.13
N GLN A 481 5.36 -1.03 11.29
CA GLN A 481 6.65 -1.29 11.93
C GLN A 481 6.84 -2.77 12.27
N ALA A 482 5.79 -3.45 12.75
CA ALA A 482 5.83 -4.88 12.99
C ALA A 482 6.07 -5.67 11.70
N SER A 483 5.34 -5.33 10.62
CA SER A 483 5.52 -5.96 9.30
C SER A 483 6.92 -5.73 8.73
N GLU A 484 7.48 -4.52 8.85
CA GLU A 484 8.85 -4.22 8.41
C GLU A 484 9.89 -5.08 9.14
N LEU A 485 9.73 -5.26 10.47
CA LEU A 485 10.61 -6.11 11.27
C LEU A 485 10.47 -7.59 10.92
N THR A 486 9.24 -8.07 10.72
CA THR A 486 8.96 -9.45 10.32
C THR A 486 9.55 -9.76 8.94
N ASP A 487 9.32 -8.90 7.94
CA ASP A 487 9.87 -9.07 6.59
C ASP A 487 11.40 -9.03 6.61
N ALA A 488 11.99 -8.10 7.36
CA ALA A 488 13.45 -8.00 7.51
C ALA A 488 14.07 -9.20 8.24
N ALA A 489 13.32 -9.89 9.11
CA ALA A 489 13.79 -11.12 9.74
C ALA A 489 13.67 -12.32 8.78
N TYR A 490 12.53 -12.47 8.11
CA TYR A 490 12.27 -13.59 7.20
C TYR A 490 13.19 -13.58 5.97
N TYR A 491 13.43 -12.41 5.38
CA TYR A 491 14.31 -12.25 4.20
C TYR A 491 15.77 -11.96 4.56
N ASP A 492 16.20 -12.22 5.79
CA ASP A 492 17.58 -11.97 6.17
C ASP A 492 18.55 -12.84 5.35
N HIS A 493 19.59 -12.21 4.78
CA HIS A 493 20.50 -12.88 3.84
C HIS A 493 21.21 -14.11 4.42
N THR A 494 21.38 -14.20 5.76
CA THR A 494 22.00 -15.39 6.38
C THR A 494 21.06 -16.57 6.41
N MET A 495 19.76 -16.34 6.56
CA MET A 495 18.75 -17.40 6.52
C MET A 495 18.52 -17.89 5.07
N ILE A 496 18.54 -16.98 4.09
CA ILE A 496 18.35 -17.35 2.68
C ILE A 496 19.51 -18.21 2.15
N ARG A 497 20.75 -17.92 2.53
CA ARG A 497 21.95 -18.53 1.91
C ARG A 497 22.04 -20.05 2.09
N GLN A 498 21.58 -20.59 3.22
CA GLN A 498 21.70 -22.01 3.51
C GLN A 498 20.67 -22.89 2.79
N LEU A 499 19.56 -22.31 2.32
CA LEU A 499 18.63 -22.99 1.41
C LEU A 499 19.30 -23.39 0.09
N TYR A 500 20.34 -22.68 -0.33
CA TYR A 500 21.01 -22.91 -1.63
C TYR A 500 22.20 -23.88 -1.58
N PHE A 501 22.76 -24.17 -0.39
CA PHE A 501 23.90 -25.10 -0.25
C PHE A 501 23.73 -26.02 0.97
N PRO A 502 22.86 -27.06 0.88
CA PRO A 502 22.71 -28.06 1.92
C PRO A 502 24.02 -28.79 2.23
N GLN A 503 24.23 -29.20 3.48
CA GLN A 503 25.44 -29.94 3.87
C GLN A 503 25.64 -31.25 3.09
N GLU A 504 24.58 -31.88 2.60
CA GLU A 504 24.69 -33.08 1.75
C GLU A 504 25.44 -32.80 0.44
N GLN A 505 25.22 -31.64 -0.17
CA GLN A 505 25.95 -31.22 -1.36
C GLN A 505 27.38 -30.84 -1.02
N MET A 506 27.60 -30.22 0.14
CA MET A 506 28.94 -29.97 0.67
C MET A 506 29.72 -31.28 0.85
N LEU A 507 29.15 -32.27 1.53
CA LEU A 507 29.71 -33.62 1.69
C LEU A 507 29.96 -34.29 0.33
N GLY A 508 29.03 -34.19 -0.61
CA GLY A 508 29.19 -34.70 -1.97
C GLY A 508 30.39 -34.10 -2.72
N VAL A 509 30.68 -32.82 -2.52
CA VAL A 509 31.83 -32.12 -3.12
C VAL A 509 33.14 -32.45 -2.40
N TYR A 510 33.15 -32.53 -1.06
CA TYR A 510 34.38 -32.72 -0.29
C TYR A 510 34.77 -34.18 -0.06
N ALA A 511 33.81 -35.13 -0.06
CA ALA A 511 34.09 -36.55 0.18
C ALA A 511 35.08 -37.16 -0.83
N PRO A 512 35.01 -36.89 -2.16
CA PRO A 512 36.00 -37.39 -3.12
C PRO A 512 37.42 -36.86 -2.88
N LEU A 513 37.57 -35.66 -2.29
CA LEU A 513 38.86 -35.06 -1.95
C LEU A 513 39.42 -35.63 -0.63
N LEU A 514 38.55 -35.77 0.38
CA LEU A 514 38.95 -36.18 1.73
C LEU A 514 39.08 -37.70 1.89
N ALA A 515 38.27 -38.51 1.19
CA ALA A 515 38.30 -39.96 1.33
C ALA A 515 39.67 -40.58 0.95
N PRO A 516 40.31 -40.21 -0.18
CA PRO A 516 41.65 -40.71 -0.52
C PRO A 516 42.72 -40.28 0.48
N LEU A 517 42.53 -39.13 1.15
CA LEU A 517 43.44 -38.64 2.18
C LEU A 517 43.28 -39.44 3.48
N ILE A 518 42.05 -39.63 3.96
CA ILE A 518 41.75 -40.20 5.29
C ILE A 518 41.86 -41.74 5.31
N LEU A 519 41.40 -42.41 4.24
CA LEU A 519 41.27 -43.88 4.20
C LEU A 519 42.60 -44.62 4.44
N PRO A 520 43.75 -44.22 3.85
CA PRO A 520 45.04 -44.88 4.09
C PRO A 520 45.53 -44.73 5.53
N PHE A 521 45.29 -43.58 6.18
CA PHE A 521 45.68 -43.37 7.59
C PHE A 521 44.88 -44.26 8.53
N VAL A 522 43.56 -44.37 8.33
CA VAL A 522 42.70 -45.24 9.15
C VAL A 522 43.10 -46.71 8.99
N LEU A 523 43.31 -47.17 7.76
CA LEU A 523 43.76 -48.54 7.48
C LEU A 523 45.15 -48.82 8.08
N GLY A 524 46.06 -47.84 8.01
CA GLY A 524 47.38 -47.90 8.64
C GLY A 524 47.31 -48.02 10.16
N LEU A 525 46.46 -47.21 10.81
CA LEU A 525 46.23 -47.23 12.25
C LEU A 525 45.69 -48.59 12.73
N VAL A 526 44.66 -49.12 12.05
CA VAL A 526 44.05 -50.41 12.40
C VAL A 526 45.07 -51.56 12.29
N ARG A 527 45.89 -51.56 11.23
CA ARG A 527 46.93 -52.59 11.05
C ARG A 527 47.97 -52.54 12.16
N GLU A 528 48.40 -51.35 12.56
CA GLU A 528 49.45 -51.22 13.57
C GLU A 528 48.92 -51.48 14.99
N LEU A 529 47.67 -51.12 15.29
CA LEU A 529 46.98 -51.50 16.53
C LEU A 529 46.82 -53.03 16.66
N LYS A 530 46.46 -53.72 15.57
CA LYS A 530 46.40 -55.20 15.56
C LYS A 530 47.77 -55.82 15.82
N ARG A 531 48.84 -55.29 15.22
CA ARG A 531 50.22 -55.75 15.47
C ARG A 531 50.66 -55.50 16.91
N PHE A 532 50.29 -54.36 17.50
CA PHE A 532 50.62 -54.03 18.88
C PHE A 532 49.92 -54.97 19.87
N LYS A 533 48.63 -55.29 19.65
CA LYS A 533 47.88 -56.27 20.46
C LYS A 533 48.48 -57.68 20.35
N MET A 534 48.83 -58.13 19.15
CA MET A 534 49.49 -59.44 18.94
C MET A 534 50.84 -59.53 19.65
N LYS A 535 51.63 -58.44 19.66
CA LYS A 535 52.91 -58.40 20.40
C LYS A 535 52.72 -58.48 21.91
N ARG A 536 51.78 -57.72 22.49
CA ARG A 536 51.45 -57.79 23.93
C ARG A 536 50.95 -59.17 24.35
N ALA A 537 50.13 -59.83 23.52
CA ALA A 537 49.67 -61.20 23.78
C ALA A 537 50.80 -62.24 23.75
N ALA A 538 51.87 -61.99 22.98
CA ALA A 538 53.07 -62.84 22.96
C ALA A 538 54.02 -62.58 24.15
N THR A 539 54.05 -61.35 24.69
CA THR A 539 54.90 -61.01 25.86
C THR A 539 54.26 -61.36 27.20
N GLY A 540 52.94 -61.54 27.28
CA GLY A 540 52.21 -61.98 28.49
C GLY A 540 52.09 -63.50 28.65
N LYS A 541 52.79 -64.29 27.84
CA LYS A 541 52.75 -65.77 27.82
C LYS A 541 54.09 -66.41 28.22
N VAL A 542 54.96 -65.65 28.88
CA VAL A 542 56.24 -66.12 29.45
C VAL A 542 56.11 -66.24 30.95
#